data_AF-A0A3D5V9W6-F1
#
_entry.id   AF-A0A3D5V9W6-F1
#
_cell.length_a   1.000
_cell.length_b   1.000
_cell.length_c   1.000
_cell.angle_alpha   90.00
_cell.angle_beta   90.00
_cell.angle_gamma   90.00
#
_symmetry.space_group_name_H-M   'P 1'
#
loop_
_entity.id
_entity.type
_entity.pdbx_description
1 polymer ?
#
loop_
_entity_poly.entity_id
_entity_poly.type
_entity_poly.pdbx_seq_one_letter_code
_entity_poly.pdbx_strand_id
1 'polypeptide(L)'
;MIKGAEQELRFPRIGKIKIGYKHEQKGYPISVDYFIPQGRYAELFKQTFGDKPNKIDIVFPINDINTVVDNSYSYYKQSGLYCKGDGIEAHRVNNESVMVPVECPCEHLG
;
A
#
# COMPACT_ATOMS: atom_id res chain seq x y z
N MET A 1 -10.68 15.59 17.84
CA MET A 1 -9.32 15.77 17.28
C MET A 1 -8.33 15.18 18.27
N ILE A 2 -7.47 14.25 17.83
CA ILE A 2 -6.49 13.59 18.69
C ILE A 2 -5.29 14.54 18.84
N LYS A 3 -4.92 14.89 20.07
CA LYS A 3 -3.69 15.64 20.37
C LYS A 3 -2.48 14.81 19.94
N GLY A 4 -1.54 15.39 19.18
CA GLY A 4 -0.33 14.69 18.70
C GLY A 4 -0.38 14.23 17.23
N ALA A 5 -1.51 14.41 16.53
CA ALA A 5 -1.59 14.22 15.07
C ALA A 5 -0.98 15.40 14.28
N GLU A 6 0.00 16.09 14.85
CA GLU A 6 0.75 17.15 14.19
C GLU A 6 1.69 16.51 13.18
N GLN A 7 1.21 16.51 11.93
CA GLN A 7 2.02 16.58 10.70
C GLN A 7 3.00 15.42 10.47
N GLU A 8 2.47 14.21 10.27
CA GLU A 8 3.15 13.34 9.29
C GLU A 8 3.16 14.09 7.95
N LEU A 9 4.35 14.52 7.51
CA LEU A 9 4.57 15.10 6.18
C LEU A 9 4.19 14.05 5.12
N ARG A 10 2.92 14.03 4.72
CA ARG A 10 2.48 13.19 3.62
C ARG A 10 2.99 13.81 2.33
N PHE A 11 3.90 13.10 1.66
CA PHE A 11 4.33 13.50 0.34
C PHE A 11 3.12 13.64 -0.59
N PRO A 12 3.00 14.75 -1.34
CA PRO A 12 1.92 14.92 -2.29
C PRO A 12 2.01 13.82 -3.35
N ARG A 13 0.86 13.19 -3.67
CA ARG A 13 0.79 12.20 -4.75
C ARG A 13 0.83 12.90 -6.10
N ILE A 14 2.01 12.97 -6.70
CA ILE A 14 2.26 13.66 -7.98
C ILE A 14 2.01 12.79 -9.23
N GLY A 15 1.83 11.49 -9.04
CA GLY A 15 1.63 10.52 -10.12
C GLY A 15 1.32 9.12 -9.59
N LYS A 16 1.13 8.18 -10.50
CA LYS A 16 0.91 6.76 -10.22
C LYS A 16 1.66 5.92 -11.23
N ILE A 17 2.19 4.79 -10.78
CA ILE A 17 2.69 3.74 -11.66
C ILE A 17 1.66 2.61 -11.65
N LYS A 18 1.20 2.20 -12.83
CA LYS A 18 0.25 1.10 -13.02
C LYS A 18 0.96 -0.13 -13.58
N ILE A 19 0.37 -1.29 -13.33
CA ILE A 19 0.82 -2.62 -13.81
C ILE A 19 -0.20 -3.26 -14.78
N GLY A 20 -1.08 -2.44 -15.35
CA GLY A 20 -2.20 -2.92 -16.13
C GLY A 20 -3.12 -1.80 -16.62
N TYR A 21 -4.04 -2.17 -17.49
CA TYR A 21 -5.10 -1.30 -18.01
C TYR A 21 -6.46 -1.96 -17.90
N LYS A 22 -7.52 -1.16 -18.04
CA LYS A 22 -8.89 -1.65 -18.07
C LYS A 22 -9.21 -2.08 -19.50
N HIS A 23 -9.76 -3.27 -19.69
CA HIS A 23 -10.26 -3.70 -20.99
C HIS A 23 -11.34 -2.72 -21.46
N GLU A 24 -11.20 -2.15 -22.65
CA GLU A 24 -12.05 -1.04 -23.12
C GLU A 24 -13.54 -1.42 -23.20
N GLN A 25 -13.85 -2.59 -23.76
CA GLN A 25 -15.24 -3.04 -23.93
C GLN A 25 -15.82 -3.75 -22.69
N LYS A 26 -15.09 -4.72 -22.12
CA LYS A 26 -15.60 -5.57 -21.04
C LYS A 26 -15.33 -5.04 -19.63
N GLY A 27 -14.46 -4.03 -19.50
CA GLY A 27 -14.20 -3.34 -18.23
C GLY A 27 -13.41 -4.11 -17.17
N TYR A 28 -13.00 -5.36 -17.42
CA TYR A 28 -12.14 -6.11 -16.49
C TYR A 28 -10.68 -5.64 -16.58
N PRO A 29 -9.89 -5.78 -15.50
CA PRO A 29 -8.47 -5.40 -15.51
C PRO A 29 -7.64 -6.40 -16.33
N ILE A 30 -6.67 -5.88 -17.09
CA ILE A 30 -5.68 -6.64 -17.85
C ILE A 30 -4.30 -6.31 -17.25
N SER A 31 -3.57 -7.33 -16.84
CA SER A 31 -2.20 -7.20 -16.33
C SER A 31 -1.20 -7.08 -17.48
N VAL A 32 -0.11 -6.35 -17.26
CA VAL A 32 1.05 -6.28 -18.16
C VAL A 32 2.35 -6.46 -17.39
N ASP A 33 3.42 -6.85 -18.09
CA ASP A 33 4.75 -7.08 -17.51
C ASP A 33 5.64 -5.83 -17.52
N TYR A 34 5.06 -4.65 -17.64
CA TYR A 34 5.78 -3.37 -17.64
C TYR A 34 5.01 -2.28 -16.90
N PHE A 35 5.74 -1.26 -16.45
CA PHE A 35 5.20 -0.13 -15.71
C PHE A 35 4.60 0.92 -16.65
N ILE A 36 3.37 1.34 -16.35
CA ILE A 36 2.66 2.39 -17.08
C ILE A 36 2.59 3.63 -16.19
N PRO A 37 3.38 4.68 -16.47
CA PRO A 37 3.37 5.90 -15.66
C PRO A 37 2.13 6.76 -15.97
N GLN A 38 1.61 7.43 -14.96
CA GLN A 38 0.51 8.39 -15.06
C GLN A 38 0.75 9.62 -14.18
N GLY A 39 0.23 10.77 -14.64
CA GLY A 39 0.31 12.04 -13.92
C GLY A 39 1.34 12.99 -14.53
N ARG A 40 1.70 14.03 -13.77
CA ARG A 40 2.48 15.17 -14.26
C ARG A 40 3.88 14.78 -14.75
N TYR A 41 4.46 13.71 -14.21
CA TYR A 41 5.83 13.28 -14.51
C TYR A 41 5.91 12.06 -15.42
N ALA A 42 4.81 11.66 -16.07
CA ALA A 42 4.79 10.45 -16.88
C ALA A 42 5.77 10.50 -18.07
N GLU A 43 5.91 11.66 -18.70
CA GLU A 43 6.86 11.83 -19.81
C GLU A 43 8.32 11.78 -19.34
N LEU A 44 8.63 12.37 -18.18
CA LEU A 44 9.98 12.28 -17.60
C LEU A 44 10.34 10.83 -17.24
N PHE A 45 9.37 10.08 -16.73
CA PHE A 45 9.55 8.65 -16.47
C PHE A 45 9.86 7.88 -17.75
N LYS A 46 9.12 8.10 -18.85
CA LYS A 46 9.40 7.46 -20.14
C LYS A 46 10.75 7.87 -20.73
N GLN A 47 11.16 9.14 -20.57
CA GLN A 47 12.49 9.58 -21.00
C GLN A 47 13.62 8.86 -20.26
N THR A 48 13.40 8.52 -18.98
CA THR A 48 14.41 7.85 -18.13
C THR A 48 14.43 6.34 -18.35
N PHE A 49 13.27 5.71 -18.43
CA PHE A 49 13.13 4.24 -18.40
C PHE A 49 12.65 3.62 -19.73
N GLY A 50 12.28 4.43 -20.72
CA GLY A 50 11.71 4.00 -22.00
C GLY A 50 10.20 3.76 -21.94
N ASP A 51 9.66 3.17 -23.02
CA ASP A 51 8.20 3.03 -23.20
C ASP A 51 7.57 1.87 -22.42
N LYS A 52 8.32 0.79 -22.21
CA LYS A 52 7.84 -0.44 -21.53
C LYS A 52 8.87 -0.96 -20.51
N PRO A 53 9.21 -0.17 -19.49
CA PRO A 53 10.17 -0.63 -18.48
C PRO A 53 9.56 -1.70 -17.59
N ASN A 54 10.29 -2.78 -17.34
CA ASN A 54 9.93 -3.83 -16.40
C ASN A 54 10.77 -3.80 -15.11
N LYS A 55 11.67 -2.81 -15.00
CA LYS A 55 12.54 -2.59 -13.84
C LYS A 55 12.69 -1.08 -13.61
N ILE A 56 12.61 -0.65 -12.35
CA ILE A 56 12.83 0.74 -11.94
C ILE A 56 13.63 0.77 -10.65
N ASP A 57 14.35 1.87 -10.45
CA ASP A 57 14.98 2.17 -9.17
C ASP A 57 13.99 2.92 -8.29
N ILE A 58 13.93 2.56 -7.01
CA ILE A 58 13.13 3.23 -5.99
C ILE A 58 14.04 3.81 -4.92
N VAL A 59 13.63 4.95 -4.37
CA VAL A 59 14.31 5.60 -3.26
C VAL A 59 13.34 5.72 -2.11
N PHE A 60 13.74 5.22 -0.94
CA PHE A 60 13.01 5.46 0.30
C PHE A 60 13.43 6.82 0.86
N PRO A 61 12.50 7.73 1.13
CA PRO A 61 12.83 9.09 1.59
C PRO A 61 13.32 9.13 3.04
N ILE A 62 13.21 8.01 3.78
CA ILE A 62 13.55 7.87 5.19
C ILE A 62 14.40 6.59 5.33
N ASN A 63 15.46 6.65 6.15
CA ASN A 63 16.40 5.53 6.34
C ASN A 63 15.96 4.51 7.41
N ASP A 64 14.85 4.77 8.11
CA ASP A 64 14.26 3.84 9.05
C ASP A 64 13.22 2.96 8.35
N ILE A 65 13.56 1.71 8.10
CA ILE A 65 12.73 0.76 7.35
C ILE A 65 11.37 0.51 8.02
N ASN A 66 11.28 0.59 9.35
CA ASN A 66 10.03 0.35 10.08
C ASN A 66 9.01 1.48 9.89
N THR A 67 9.48 2.66 9.46
CA THR A 67 8.60 3.79 9.13
C THR A 67 8.12 3.76 7.68
N VAL A 68 8.85 3.04 6.82
CA VAL A 68 8.63 3.04 5.37
C VAL A 68 7.83 1.81 4.91
N VAL A 69 8.03 0.67 5.58
CA VAL A 69 7.36 -0.58 5.29
C VAL A 69 6.50 -0.95 6.50
N ASP A 70 5.20 -1.17 6.27
CA ASP A 70 4.33 -1.75 7.29
C ASP A 70 4.69 -3.23 7.44
N ASN A 71 5.57 -3.55 8.37
CA ASN A 71 6.04 -4.91 8.67
C ASN A 71 5.03 -5.71 9.52
N SER A 72 3.77 -5.30 9.54
CA SER A 72 2.72 -6.02 10.28
C SER A 72 1.96 -7.00 9.39
N TYR A 73 1.58 -8.12 9.98
CA TYR A 73 0.53 -8.96 9.46
C TYR A 73 -0.79 -8.18 9.54
N SER A 74 -1.52 -8.09 8.42
CA SER A 74 -2.81 -7.41 8.37
C SER A 74 -3.83 -8.24 7.60
N TYR A 75 -4.98 -8.48 8.23
CA TYR A 75 -6.13 -9.16 7.62
C TYR A 75 -7.30 -8.20 7.51
N TYR A 76 -7.83 -8.05 6.29
CA TYR A 76 -8.92 -7.12 5.96
C TYR A 76 -10.19 -7.89 5.60
N LYS A 77 -11.34 -7.43 6.13
CA LYS A 77 -12.68 -7.82 5.67
C LYS A 77 -13.26 -6.70 4.80
N GLN A 78 -14.45 -6.91 4.26
CA GLN A 78 -15.17 -5.89 3.50
C GLN A 78 -15.38 -4.58 4.29
N SER A 79 -15.50 -4.68 5.62
CA SER A 79 -15.64 -3.55 6.55
C SER A 79 -14.33 -2.84 6.89
N GLY A 80 -13.18 -3.32 6.39
CA GLY A 80 -11.87 -2.74 6.65
C GLY A 80 -10.93 -3.67 7.43
N LEU A 81 -9.93 -3.08 8.09
CA LEU A 81 -8.94 -3.81 8.87
C LEU A 81 -9.63 -4.61 9.99
N TYR A 82 -9.45 -5.92 9.99
CA TYR A 82 -10.09 -6.82 10.96
C TYR A 82 -9.09 -7.38 11.97
N CYS A 83 -7.86 -7.67 11.54
CA CYS A 83 -6.79 -8.10 12.44
C CYS A 83 -5.47 -7.47 12.02
N LYS A 84 -4.66 -7.02 12.97
CA LYS A 84 -3.29 -6.50 12.74
C LYS A 84 -2.36 -7.03 13.81
N GLY A 85 -1.19 -7.52 13.47
CA GLY A 85 -0.20 -8.00 14.43
C GLY A 85 1.22 -7.92 13.91
N ASP A 86 2.20 -7.98 14.80
CA ASP A 86 3.63 -7.84 14.49
C ASP A 86 4.43 -9.15 14.69
N GLY A 87 3.74 -10.25 14.98
CA GLY A 87 4.34 -11.55 15.31
C GLY A 87 4.50 -11.80 16.80
N ILE A 88 4.36 -10.76 17.65
CA ILE A 88 4.42 -10.87 19.12
C ILE A 88 3.05 -10.54 19.71
N GLU A 89 2.46 -9.42 19.31
CA GLU A 89 1.14 -8.96 19.75
C GLU A 89 0.22 -8.77 18.53
N ALA A 90 -1.08 -8.97 18.75
CA ALA A 90 -2.09 -8.74 17.73
C ALA A 90 -3.29 -8.01 18.31
N HIS A 91 -3.97 -7.26 17.45
CA HIS A 91 -5.24 -6.63 17.75
C HIS A 91 -6.29 -7.10 16.73
N ARG A 92 -7.49 -7.42 17.21
CA ARG A 92 -8.60 -7.87 16.38
C ARG A 92 -9.87 -7.08 16.67
N VAL A 93 -10.65 -6.82 15.63
CA VAL A 93 -11.98 -6.22 15.76
C VAL A 93 -12.95 -7.23 16.39
N ASN A 94 -13.55 -6.86 17.52
CA ASN A 94 -14.60 -7.62 18.20
C ASN A 94 -15.99 -7.37 17.58
N ASN A 95 -17.04 -7.97 18.16
CA ASN A 95 -18.42 -7.80 17.67
C ASN A 95 -18.97 -6.37 17.82
N GLU A 96 -18.34 -5.55 18.67
CA GLU A 96 -18.69 -4.15 18.90
C GLU A 96 -17.91 -3.20 17.97
N SER A 97 -17.19 -3.74 16.99
CA SER A 97 -16.34 -2.99 16.06
C SER A 97 -15.17 -2.26 16.73
N VAL A 98 -14.68 -2.78 17.86
CA VAL A 98 -13.53 -2.24 18.61
C VAL A 98 -12.33 -3.17 18.46
N MET A 99 -11.13 -2.60 18.25
CA MET A 99 -9.87 -3.34 18.25
C MET A 99 -9.48 -3.72 19.67
N VAL A 100 -9.39 -5.03 19.95
CA VAL A 100 -8.98 -5.58 21.24
C VAL A 100 -7.71 -6.41 21.08
N PRO A 101 -6.81 -6.44 22.07
CA PRO A 101 -5.62 -7.28 22.04
C PRO A 101 -6.02 -8.78 22.00
N VAL A 102 -5.29 -9.56 21.19
CA VAL A 102 -5.41 -11.00 21.05
C VAL A 102 -4.01 -11.62 20.91
N GLU A 103 -3.90 -12.92 21.12
CA GLU A 103 -2.65 -13.65 20.92
C GLU A 103 -2.23 -13.63 19.44
N CYS A 104 -0.95 -13.46 19.18
CA CYS A 104 -0.37 -13.45 17.84
C CYS A 104 0.27 -14.83 17.54
N PRO A 105 0.09 -15.40 16.33
CA PRO A 105 -0.77 -14.92 15.25
C PRO A 105 -2.24 -15.08 15.59
N CYS A 106 -3.01 -14.02 15.34
CA CYS A 106 -4.45 -14.10 15.23
C CYS A 106 -4.81 -15.18 14.20
N GLU A 107 -5.87 -15.96 14.43
CA GLU A 107 -6.28 -17.09 13.59
C GLU A 107 -6.49 -16.76 12.09
N HIS A 108 -6.52 -15.47 11.73
CA HIS A 108 -6.66 -14.97 10.37
C HIS A 108 -5.36 -14.39 9.76
N LEU A 109 -4.30 -14.26 10.56
CA LEU A 109 -2.97 -13.85 10.12
C LEU A 109 -2.20 -15.15 9.81
N GLY A 110 -2.44 -15.68 8.61
CA GLY A 110 -1.78 -16.90 8.10
C GLY A 110 -0.40 -16.65 7.54
#